data_AF-A0A5S9ML69-F1
#
_entry.id   AF-A0A5S9ML69-F1
#
_cell.length_a   1.000
_cell.length_b   1.000
_cell.length_c   1.000
_cell.angle_alpha   90.00
_cell.angle_beta   90.00
_cell.angle_gamma   90.00
#
_symmetry.space_group_name_H-M   'P 1'
#
loop_
_entity.id
_entity.type
_entity.pdbx_description
1 polymer ?
#
loop_
_entity_poly.entity_id
_entity_poly.type
_entity_poly.pdbx_seq_one_letter_code
_entity_poly.pdbx_strand_id
1 'polypeptide(L)'
;MKTLDAFALINGIDQTLNALKQQSQQISSLEKQINHIISLDGALKGEAGQAIRAFYTECHIPFLQFFQVVIEEYSAALKNTKQALSALESNEHGYISQAFIEHDLDQGLKKAERTISEIVSEVNHAIGRVGHIVHLPNVDESLFQQNYQKAWLETSRTIGLLHAFDRGADKCFT
;
A
#
# COMPACT_ATOMS: atom_id res chain seq x y z
N MET A 1 -5.21 14.33 0.97
CA MET A 1 -4.47 13.91 2.18
C MET A 1 -4.39 12.40 2.15
N LYS A 2 -3.20 11.79 2.18
CA LYS A 2 -3.06 10.33 2.09
C LYS A 2 -2.90 9.72 3.49
N THR A 3 -3.65 8.65 3.71
CA THR A 3 -3.58 7.82 4.91
C THR A 3 -3.45 6.38 4.45
N LEU A 4 -2.50 5.66 5.03
CA LEU A 4 -2.37 4.23 4.87
C LEU A 4 -2.81 3.54 6.16
N ASP A 5 -3.85 2.71 6.04
CA ASP A 5 -4.25 1.73 7.04
C ASP A 5 -3.93 0.34 6.47
N ALA A 6 -2.86 -0.27 6.99
CA ALA A 6 -2.36 -1.53 6.46
C ALA A 6 -3.41 -2.65 6.63
N PHE A 7 -4.10 -2.69 7.77
CA PHE A 7 -5.08 -3.71 8.08
C PHE A 7 -6.28 -3.64 7.14
N ALA A 8 -6.82 -2.44 6.94
CA ALA A 8 -7.95 -2.23 6.05
C ALA A 8 -7.61 -2.63 4.60
N LEU A 9 -6.41 -2.24 4.14
CA LEU A 9 -5.95 -2.56 2.78
C LEU A 9 -5.70 -4.06 2.58
N ILE A 10 -5.02 -4.72 3.52
CA ILE A 10 -4.78 -6.17 3.47
C ILE A 10 -6.09 -6.93 3.41
N ASN A 11 -7.05 -6.61 4.28
CA ASN A 11 -8.35 -7.27 4.29
C ASN A 11 -9.15 -7.02 3.02
N GLY A 12 -9.15 -5.79 2.51
CA GLY A 12 -9.82 -5.47 1.24
C GLY A 12 -9.24 -6.26 0.07
N ILE A 13 -7.92 -6.40 0.01
CA ILE A 13 -7.23 -7.22 -1.00
C ILE A 13 -7.63 -8.70 -0.86
N ASP A 14 -7.60 -9.26 0.35
CA ASP A 14 -7.91 -10.68 0.56
C ASP A 14 -9.38 -11.01 0.25
N GLN A 15 -10.30 -10.12 0.62
CA GLN A 15 -11.71 -10.24 0.23
C GLN A 15 -11.90 -10.22 -1.29
N THR A 16 -11.21 -9.29 -1.97
CA THR A 16 -11.28 -9.17 -3.43
C THR A 16 -10.69 -10.39 -4.12
N LEU A 17 -9.54 -10.89 -3.67
CA LEU A 17 -8.93 -12.12 -4.19
C LEU A 17 -9.85 -13.33 -4.03
N ASN A 18 -10.56 -13.45 -2.91
CA ASN A 18 -11.52 -14.51 -2.70
C ASN A 18 -12.72 -14.41 -3.66
N ALA A 19 -13.24 -13.20 -3.89
CA ALA A 19 -14.33 -12.97 -4.85
C ALA A 19 -13.89 -13.29 -6.28
N LEU A 20 -12.71 -12.85 -6.70
CA LEU A 20 -12.12 -13.15 -8.01
C LEU A 20 -11.94 -14.66 -8.23
N LYS A 21 -11.48 -15.38 -7.19
CA LYS A 21 -11.38 -16.84 -7.23
C LYS A 21 -12.74 -17.50 -7.45
N GLN A 22 -13.78 -17.04 -6.76
CA GLN A 22 -15.14 -17.57 -6.95
C GLN A 22 -15.68 -17.27 -8.37
N GLN A 23 -15.46 -16.06 -8.88
CA GLN A 23 -15.85 -15.68 -10.24
C GLN A 23 -15.14 -16.55 -11.29
N SER A 24 -13.83 -16.75 -11.16
CA SER A 24 -13.03 -17.65 -12.00
C SER A 24 -13.61 -19.07 -12.07
N GLN A 25 -14.04 -19.62 -10.92
CA GLN A 25 -14.69 -20.94 -10.87
C GLN A 25 -16.05 -20.95 -11.57
N GLN A 26 -16.83 -19.87 -11.44
CA GLN A 26 -18.13 -19.72 -12.12
C GLN A 26 -17.95 -19.65 -13.63
N ILE A 27 -16.97 -18.89 -14.12
CA ILE A 27 -16.63 -18.78 -15.55
C ILE A 27 -16.20 -20.13 -16.10
N SER A 28 -15.32 -20.84 -15.40
CA SER A 28 -14.90 -22.19 -15.78
C SER A 28 -16.09 -23.17 -15.85
N SER A 29 -17.08 -23.01 -14.97
CA SER A 29 -18.31 -23.81 -15.02
C SER A 29 -19.19 -23.43 -16.22
N LEU A 30 -19.32 -22.13 -16.51
CA LEU A 30 -20.08 -21.63 -17.64
C LEU A 30 -19.46 -22.06 -18.97
N GLU A 31 -18.14 -22.01 -19.10
CA GLU A 31 -17.42 -22.49 -20.29
C GLU A 31 -17.71 -23.98 -20.55
N LYS A 32 -17.74 -24.82 -19.51
CA LYS A 32 -18.13 -26.24 -19.65
C LYS A 32 -19.57 -26.42 -20.12
N GLN A 33 -20.49 -25.60 -19.61
CA GLN A 33 -21.90 -25.64 -20.04
C GLN A 33 -22.05 -25.20 -21.51
N ILE A 34 -21.33 -24.16 -21.92
CA ILE A 34 -21.31 -23.70 -23.32
C ILE A 34 -20.70 -24.77 -24.23
N ASN A 35 -19.60 -25.41 -23.82
CA ASN A 35 -19.02 -26.52 -24.56
C ASN A 35 -19.99 -27.69 -24.71
N HIS A 36 -20.84 -27.95 -23.72
CA HIS A 36 -21.90 -28.94 -23.86
C HIS A 36 -22.92 -28.54 -24.94
N ILE A 37 -23.36 -27.27 -24.98
CA ILE A 37 -24.26 -26.77 -26.03
C ILE A 37 -23.62 -26.91 -27.42
N ILE A 38 -22.35 -26.55 -27.55
CA ILE A 38 -21.59 -26.69 -28.79
C ILE A 38 -21.51 -28.17 -29.22
N SER A 39 -21.44 -29.11 -28.28
CA SER A 39 -21.40 -30.55 -28.59
C SER A 39 -22.74 -31.15 -29.03
N LEU A 40 -23.86 -30.41 -28.99
CA LEU A 40 -25.20 -30.89 -29.38
C LEU A 40 -25.40 -30.93 -30.90
N ASP A 41 -24.46 -31.49 -31.66
CA ASP A 41 -24.54 -31.66 -33.12
C ASP A 41 -25.73 -32.55 -33.56
N GLY A 42 -26.07 -33.54 -32.74
CA GLY A 42 -27.23 -34.41 -32.89
C GLY A 42 -28.59 -33.72 -32.73
N ALA A 43 -28.67 -32.66 -31.91
CA ALA A 43 -29.93 -32.00 -31.55
C ALA A 43 -30.09 -30.62 -32.20
N LEU A 44 -29.00 -29.84 -32.30
CA LEU A 44 -28.98 -28.51 -32.92
C LEU A 44 -28.60 -28.60 -34.41
N LYS A 45 -29.43 -29.21 -35.23
CA LYS A 45 -29.12 -29.44 -36.66
C LYS A 45 -29.61 -28.31 -37.58
N GLY A 46 -29.21 -28.38 -38.84
CA GLY A 46 -29.57 -27.39 -39.88
C GLY A 46 -28.83 -26.06 -39.71
N GLU A 47 -29.10 -25.12 -40.61
CA GLU A 47 -28.41 -23.82 -40.67
C GLU A 47 -28.57 -23.02 -39.37
N ALA A 48 -29.77 -23.00 -38.78
CA ALA A 48 -30.02 -22.32 -37.51
C ALA A 48 -29.25 -22.95 -36.33
N GLY A 49 -29.23 -24.29 -36.24
CA GLY A 49 -28.49 -24.99 -35.19
C GLY A 49 -26.98 -24.82 -35.31
N GLN A 50 -26.47 -24.80 -36.54
CA GLN A 50 -25.06 -24.49 -36.82
C GLN A 50 -24.72 -23.05 -36.44
N ALA A 51 -25.59 -22.08 -36.74
CA ALA A 51 -25.40 -20.69 -36.38
C ALA A 51 -25.34 -20.48 -34.86
N ILE A 52 -26.21 -21.15 -34.08
CA ILE A 52 -26.18 -21.10 -32.61
C ILE A 52 -24.85 -21.66 -32.08
N ARG A 53 -24.39 -22.81 -32.59
CA ARG A 53 -23.11 -23.37 -32.17
C ARG A 53 -21.95 -22.44 -32.51
N ALA A 54 -21.91 -21.91 -33.73
CA ALA A 54 -20.88 -20.97 -34.17
C ALA A 54 -20.85 -19.73 -33.27
N PHE A 55 -22.01 -19.16 -32.92
CA PHE A 55 -22.09 -18.02 -32.01
C PHE A 55 -21.44 -18.28 -30.64
N TYR A 56 -21.67 -19.45 -30.05
CA TYR A 56 -21.04 -19.81 -28.78
C TYR A 56 -19.55 -20.10 -28.92
N THR A 57 -19.14 -20.82 -29.98
CA THR A 57 -17.74 -21.17 -30.24
C THR A 57 -16.89 -19.95 -30.56
N GLU A 58 -17.39 -19.04 -31.39
CA GLU A 58 -16.60 -17.96 -31.97
C GLU A 58 -16.68 -16.66 -31.16
N CYS A 59 -17.74 -16.47 -30.36
CA CYS A 59 -17.91 -15.26 -29.55
C CYS A 59 -17.77 -15.53 -28.06
N HIS A 60 -18.51 -16.50 -27.51
CA HIS A 60 -18.60 -16.66 -26.06
C HIS A 60 -17.39 -17.36 -25.44
N ILE A 61 -16.89 -18.43 -26.06
CA ILE A 61 -15.70 -19.13 -25.55
C ILE A 61 -14.50 -18.17 -25.49
N PRO A 62 -14.15 -17.42 -26.56
CA PRO A 62 -13.04 -16.45 -26.49
C PRO A 62 -13.28 -15.35 -25.45
N PHE A 63 -14.51 -14.87 -25.30
CA PHE A 63 -14.84 -13.87 -24.29
C PHE A 63 -14.60 -14.38 -22.86
N LEU A 64 -15.04 -15.59 -22.54
CA LEU A 64 -14.83 -16.19 -21.22
C LEU A 64 -13.35 -16.44 -20.94
N GLN A 65 -12.60 -16.91 -21.93
CA GLN A 65 -11.16 -17.11 -21.82
C GLN A 65 -10.42 -15.79 -21.60
N PHE A 66 -10.79 -14.73 -22.33
CA PHE A 66 -10.25 -13.39 -22.11
C PHE A 66 -10.54 -12.91 -20.68
N PHE A 67 -11.78 -13.06 -20.21
CA PHE A 67 -12.16 -12.63 -18.86
C PHE A 67 -11.42 -13.43 -17.77
N GLN A 68 -11.11 -14.71 -18.03
CA GLN A 68 -10.28 -15.53 -17.15
C GLN A 68 -8.85 -14.98 -17.02
N VAL A 69 -8.25 -14.50 -18.12
CA VAL A 69 -6.94 -13.83 -18.12
C VAL A 69 -6.99 -12.52 -17.34
N VAL A 70 -8.03 -11.70 -17.55
CA VAL A 70 -8.22 -10.45 -16.80
C VAL A 70 -8.29 -10.69 -15.30
N ILE A 71 -9.03 -11.72 -14.86
CA ILE A 71 -9.09 -12.10 -13.44
C ILE A 71 -7.71 -12.48 -12.90
N GLU A 72 -6.92 -13.23 -13.68
CA GLU A 72 -5.58 -13.67 -13.29
C GLU A 72 -4.61 -12.50 -13.15
N GLU A 73 -4.57 -11.60 -14.15
CA GLU A 73 -3.74 -10.40 -14.14
C GLU A 73 -4.10 -9.47 -12.98
N TYR A 74 -5.39 -9.22 -12.76
CA TYR A 74 -5.84 -8.38 -11.66
C TYR A 74 -5.53 -9.01 -10.29
N SER A 75 -5.66 -10.34 -10.17
CA SER A 75 -5.26 -11.07 -8.96
C SER A 75 -3.75 -10.96 -8.69
N ALA A 76 -2.93 -10.99 -9.73
CA ALA A 76 -1.48 -10.80 -9.61
C ALA A 76 -1.13 -9.38 -9.17
N ALA A 77 -1.77 -8.36 -9.76
CA ALA A 77 -1.63 -6.96 -9.36
C ALA A 77 -1.94 -6.77 -7.87
N LEU A 78 -3.07 -7.30 -7.39
CA LEU A 78 -3.46 -7.22 -5.97
C LEU A 78 -2.44 -7.90 -5.04
N LYS A 79 -1.89 -9.05 -5.42
CA LYS A 79 -0.84 -9.73 -4.63
C LYS A 79 0.45 -8.92 -4.58
N ASN A 80 0.85 -8.32 -5.70
CA ASN A 80 2.02 -7.45 -5.76
C ASN A 80 1.84 -6.21 -4.89
N THR A 81 0.65 -5.58 -4.90
CA THR A 81 0.33 -4.47 -4.01
C THR A 81 0.44 -4.88 -2.54
N LYS A 82 -0.08 -6.05 -2.17
CA LYS A 82 0.04 -6.58 -0.80
C LYS A 82 1.51 -6.81 -0.39
N GLN A 83 2.34 -7.34 -1.28
CA GLN A 83 3.77 -7.51 -1.01
C GLN A 83 4.50 -6.16 -0.87
N ALA A 84 4.20 -5.20 -1.74
CA ALA A 84 4.77 -3.85 -1.66
C ALA A 84 4.37 -3.14 -0.36
N LEU A 85 3.14 -3.35 0.11
CA LEU A 85 2.67 -2.86 1.39
C LEU A 85 3.50 -3.43 2.54
N SER A 86 3.68 -4.75 2.60
CA SER A 86 4.48 -5.39 3.65
C SER A 86 5.96 -4.95 3.67
N ALA A 87 6.49 -4.49 2.53
CA ALA A 87 7.83 -3.92 2.44
C ALA A 87 7.91 -2.48 2.96
N LEU A 88 6.83 -1.70 2.81
CA LEU A 88 6.70 -0.34 3.36
C LEU A 88 6.43 -0.38 4.87
N GLU A 89 5.49 -1.22 5.29
CA GLU A 89 5.02 -1.36 6.66
C GLU A 89 4.77 -2.85 6.96
N SER A 90 5.64 -3.44 7.77
CA SER A 90 5.60 -4.87 8.08
C SER A 90 4.59 -5.21 9.17
N ASN A 91 4.14 -4.23 9.94
CA ASN A 91 3.09 -4.41 10.92
C ASN A 91 1.73 -4.42 10.22
N GLU A 92 0.98 -5.51 10.37
CA GLU A 92 -0.36 -5.66 9.78
C GLU A 92 -1.37 -4.62 10.30
N HIS A 93 -1.12 -4.02 11.46
CA HIS A 93 -1.91 -2.92 12.03
C HIS A 93 -1.20 -1.56 11.94
N GLY A 94 -0.18 -1.46 11.09
CA GLY A 94 0.53 -0.22 10.84
C GLY A 94 -0.37 0.86 10.26
N TYR A 95 -0.16 2.09 10.72
CA TYR A 95 -0.93 3.26 10.31
C TYR A 95 0.01 4.41 10.00
N ILE A 96 -0.10 4.97 8.80
CA ILE A 96 0.71 6.10 8.35
C ILE A 96 -0.23 7.22 7.91
N SER A 97 -0.18 8.35 8.61
CA SER A 97 -0.86 9.59 8.22
C SER A 97 0.17 10.55 7.64
N GLN A 98 0.08 10.82 6.34
CA GLN A 98 1.02 11.75 5.69
C GLN A 98 0.94 13.14 6.32
N ALA A 99 -0.26 13.65 6.61
CA ALA A 99 -0.43 14.97 7.21
C ALA A 99 0.12 15.07 8.63
N PHE A 100 -0.02 13.99 9.42
CA PHE A 100 0.59 13.96 10.75
C PHE A 100 2.12 14.08 10.63
N ILE A 101 2.73 13.34 9.70
CA ILE A 101 4.18 13.36 9.52
C ILE A 101 4.66 14.72 9.00
N GLU A 102 3.99 15.27 7.98
CA GLU A 102 4.39 16.52 7.33
C GLU A 102 4.11 17.77 8.17
N HIS A 103 3.08 17.75 9.02
CA HIS A 103 2.68 18.91 9.80
C HIS A 103 2.94 18.71 11.29
N ASP A 104 2.19 17.83 11.94
CA ASP A 104 2.16 17.74 13.40
C ASP A 104 3.51 17.27 13.97
N LEU A 105 4.11 16.25 13.35
CA LEU A 105 5.39 15.69 13.74
C LEU A 105 6.55 16.66 13.45
N ASP A 106 6.60 17.24 12.25
CA ASP A 106 7.63 18.23 11.89
C ASP A 106 7.59 19.45 12.82
N GLN A 107 6.40 19.98 13.11
CA GLN A 107 6.21 21.08 14.04
C GLN A 107 6.60 20.68 15.47
N GLY A 108 6.20 19.49 15.92
CA GLY A 108 6.53 18.96 17.24
C GLY A 108 8.04 18.80 17.43
N LEU A 109 8.73 18.24 16.44
CA LEU A 109 10.18 18.08 16.45
C LEU A 109 10.88 19.46 16.50
N LYS A 110 10.49 20.41 15.64
CA LYS A 110 11.06 21.78 15.66
C LYS A 110 10.82 22.50 16.98
N LYS A 111 9.65 22.29 17.60
CA LYS A 111 9.34 22.88 18.91
C LYS A 111 10.22 22.27 20.01
N ALA A 112 10.40 20.95 20.00
CA ALA A 112 11.27 20.26 20.95
C ALA A 112 12.72 20.74 20.82
N GLU A 113 13.22 20.87 19.59
CA GLU A 113 14.56 21.40 19.30
C GLU A 113 14.78 22.78 19.94
N ARG A 114 13.89 23.73 19.64
CA ARG A 114 13.99 25.10 20.19
C ARG A 114 13.93 25.11 21.72
N THR A 115 12.98 24.36 22.30
CA THR A 115 12.78 24.33 23.75
C THR A 115 14.02 23.77 24.46
N ILE A 116 14.63 22.72 23.91
CA ILE A 116 15.81 22.11 24.53
C ILE A 116 17.03 23.01 24.39
N SER A 117 17.24 23.63 23.23
CA SER A 117 18.34 24.59 23.05
C SER A 117 18.18 25.83 23.94
N GLU A 118 16.95 26.31 24.17
CA GLU A 118 16.65 27.37 25.13
C GLU A 118 17.01 26.96 26.56
N ILE A 119 16.59 25.76 27.00
CA ILE A 119 16.90 25.23 28.34
C ILE A 119 18.42 25.07 28.52
N VAL A 120 19.11 24.49 27.54
CA VAL A 120 20.57 24.27 27.59
C VAL A 120 21.30 25.61 27.68
N SER A 121 20.86 26.61 26.91
CA SER A 121 21.41 27.97 26.97
C SER A 121 21.21 28.60 28.35
N GLU A 122 20.00 28.49 28.92
CA GLU A 122 19.68 29.04 30.24
C GLU A 122 20.51 28.39 31.36
N VAL A 123 20.64 27.05 31.33
CA VAL A 123 21.44 26.30 32.30
C VAL A 123 22.91 26.68 32.20
N ASN A 124 23.47 26.74 30.98
CA ASN A 124 24.86 27.13 30.76
C ASN A 124 25.12 28.59 31.18
N HIS A 125 24.15 29.49 30.97
CA HIS A 125 24.22 30.85 31.48
C HIS A 125 24.21 30.88 33.03
N ALA A 126 23.38 30.07 33.68
CA ALA A 126 23.36 29.95 35.15
C ALA A 126 24.66 29.39 35.73
N ILE A 127 25.23 28.35 35.09
CA ILE A 127 26.55 27.80 35.42
C ILE A 127 27.63 28.89 35.33
N GLY A 128 27.62 29.68 34.26
CA GLY A 128 28.56 30.79 34.07
C GLY A 128 28.52 31.82 35.20
N ARG A 129 27.33 32.13 35.75
CA ARG A 129 27.19 33.10 36.86
C ARG A 129 27.88 32.64 38.14
N VAL A 130 27.86 31.34 38.44
CA VAL A 130 28.48 30.77 39.66
C VAL A 130 29.91 30.26 39.43
N GLY A 131 30.40 30.35 38.19
CA GLY A 131 31.72 29.83 37.78
C GLY A 131 32.92 30.42 38.53
N HIS A 132 32.76 31.62 39.12
CA HIS A 132 33.78 32.25 39.98
C HIS A 132 33.90 31.61 41.37
N ILE A 133 32.87 30.87 41.81
CA ILE A 133 32.80 30.21 43.12
C ILE A 133 33.19 28.73 42.98
N VAL A 134 32.67 28.07 41.95
CA VAL A 134 32.85 26.64 41.71
C VAL A 134 32.89 26.35 40.22
N HIS A 135 33.79 25.46 39.79
CA HIS A 135 33.85 25.02 38.41
C HIS A 135 32.84 23.89 38.18
N LEU A 136 31.87 24.13 37.29
CA LEU A 136 30.87 23.14 36.86
C LEU A 136 30.97 22.96 35.33
N PRO A 137 30.85 21.71 34.82
CA PRO A 137 30.83 21.47 33.38
C PRO A 137 29.55 22.02 32.75
N ASN A 138 29.67 22.53 31.51
CA ASN A 138 28.50 22.91 30.70
C ASN A 138 27.68 21.68 30.31
N VAL A 139 26.38 21.90 30.11
CA VAL A 139 25.47 20.91 29.54
C VAL A 139 25.73 20.81 28.03
N ASP A 140 25.89 19.58 27.56
CA ASP A 140 26.06 19.23 26.16
C ASP A 140 24.72 18.78 25.54
N GLU A 141 24.32 19.40 24.43
CA GLU A 141 23.11 19.08 23.68
C GLU A 141 23.36 18.22 22.43
N SER A 142 24.62 17.80 22.18
CA SER A 142 25.03 17.10 20.96
C SER A 142 24.23 15.82 20.69
N LEU A 143 23.99 15.00 21.72
CA LEU A 143 23.21 13.76 21.61
C LEU A 143 21.75 14.04 21.21
N PHE A 144 21.16 15.10 21.75
CA PHE A 144 19.81 15.50 21.39
C PHE A 144 19.76 15.93 19.93
N GLN A 145 20.69 16.79 19.49
CA GLN A 145 20.79 17.25 18.10
C GLN A 145 20.96 16.09 17.13
N GLN A 146 21.79 15.10 17.48
CA GLN A 146 21.96 13.88 16.68
C GLN A 146 20.65 13.09 16.56
N ASN A 147 19.90 12.94 17.65
CA ASN A 147 18.63 12.21 17.63
C ASN A 147 17.53 12.98 16.87
N TYR A 148 17.51 14.31 16.96
CA TYR A 148 16.63 15.16 16.16
C TYR A 148 16.89 14.99 14.66
N GLN A 149 18.15 15.04 14.23
CA GLN A 149 18.52 14.80 12.83
C GLN A 149 18.11 13.40 12.35
N LYS A 150 18.30 12.36 13.17
CA LYS A 150 17.84 11.01 12.86
C LYS A 150 16.32 10.96 12.69
N ALA A 151 15.56 11.56 13.60
CA ALA A 151 14.10 11.61 13.50
C ALA A 151 13.62 12.32 12.21
N TRP A 152 14.30 13.41 11.84
CA TRP A 152 14.00 14.14 10.61
C TRP A 152 14.30 13.34 9.34
N LEU A 153 15.41 12.60 9.33
CA LEU A 153 15.77 11.69 8.23
C LEU A 153 14.74 10.56 8.07
N GLU A 154 14.35 9.91 9.18
CA GLU A 154 13.34 8.84 9.14
C GLU A 154 11.96 9.37 8.69
N THR A 155 11.57 10.56 9.13
CA THR A 155 10.35 11.25 8.68
C THR A 155 10.36 11.42 7.14
N SER A 156 11.44 11.98 6.61
CA SER A 156 11.61 12.19 5.16
C SER A 156 11.63 10.87 4.38
N ARG A 157 12.30 9.85 4.94
CA ARG A 157 12.35 8.50 4.35
C ARG A 157 10.96 7.89 4.27
N THR A 158 10.17 7.94 5.34
CA THR A 158 8.81 7.39 5.38
C THR A 158 7.89 8.05 4.35
N ILE A 159 7.94 9.38 4.21
CA ILE A 159 7.19 10.09 3.16
C ILE A 159 7.63 9.61 1.76
N GLY A 160 8.94 9.50 1.54
CA GLY A 160 9.49 9.03 0.27
C GLY A 160 9.03 7.62 -0.10
N LEU A 161 9.04 6.70 0.87
CA LEU A 161 8.57 5.33 0.71
C LEU A 161 7.05 5.28 0.47
N LEU A 162 6.26 6.08 1.19
CA LEU A 162 4.81 6.18 0.99
C LEU A 162 4.48 6.64 -0.43
N HIS A 163 5.19 7.64 -0.95
CA HIS A 163 5.04 8.08 -2.34
C HIS A 163 5.49 7.06 -3.37
N ALA A 164 6.55 6.29 -3.07
CA ALA A 164 7.01 5.22 -3.95
C ALA A 164 5.99 4.07 -4.02
N PHE A 165 5.42 3.70 -2.88
CA PHE A 165 4.36 2.70 -2.79
C PHE A 165 3.14 3.10 -3.62
N ASP A 166 2.66 4.33 -3.44
CA ASP A 166 1.51 4.88 -4.15
C ASP A 166 1.70 4.89 -5.68
N ARG A 167 2.86 5.38 -6.18
CA ARG A 167 3.18 5.30 -7.62
C ARG A 167 3.30 3.86 -8.14
N GLY A 168 3.77 2.95 -7.30
CA GLY A 168 3.89 1.53 -7.64
C GLY A 168 2.51 0.87 -7.78
N ALA A 169 1.57 1.24 -6.90
CA ALA A 169 0.20 0.78 -6.96
C ALA A 169 -0.49 1.24 -8.25
N ASP A 170 -0.37 2.51 -8.64
CA ASP A 170 -0.98 3.03 -9.88
C ASP A 170 -0.54 2.24 -11.13
N LYS A 171 0.76 1.90 -11.23
CA LYS A 171 1.30 1.11 -12.35
C LYS A 171 0.78 -0.32 -12.42
N CYS A 172 0.32 -0.89 -11.31
CA CYS A 172 -0.25 -2.24 -11.31
C CYS A 172 -1.66 -2.28 -11.91
N PHE A 173 -2.30 -1.12 -12.14
CA PHE A 173 -3.68 -1.01 -12.59
C PHE A 173 -3.86 -0.21 -13.90
N THR A 174 -2.76 0.16 -14.56
CA THR A 174 -2.72 0.80 -15.89
C THR A 174 -2.09 -0.12 -16.91
#